data_AF-B7QD00-F1
#
_entry.id   AF-B7QD00-F1
#
_cell.length_a   1.000
_cell.length_b   1.000
_cell.length_c   1.000
_cell.angle_alpha   90.00
_cell.angle_beta   90.00
_cell.angle_gamma   90.00
#
_symmetry.space_group_name_H-M   'P 1'
#
loop_
_entity.id
_entity.type
_entity.pdbx_description
1 polymer ?
#
loop_
_entity_poly.entity_id
_entity_poly.type
_entity_poly.pdbx_seq_one_letter_code
_entity_poly.pdbx_strand_id
1 'polypeptide(L)' 'MSEVEYEAITKETLESLAERFDEILEDVQDIPEADLALSDGVLTLHLGPRIGTFVINKQTPNRQIWLSSPVRS' A
#
# COMPACT_ATOMS: atom_id res chain seq x y z
N MET A 1 14.90 17.06 7.00
CA MET A 1 14.68 15.61 7.02
C MET A 1 15.91 14.93 6.43
N SER A 2 16.65 14.19 7.23
CA SER A 2 17.71 13.28 6.84
C SER A 2 17.13 12.09 6.06
N GLU A 3 18.01 11.29 5.45
CA GLU A 3 17.59 10.03 4.82
C GLU A 3 17.02 9.06 5.85
N VAL A 4 17.65 8.96 7.02
CA VAL A 4 17.18 8.14 8.15
C VAL A 4 15.79 8.55 8.62
N GLU A 5 15.52 9.86 8.74
CA GLU A 5 14.20 10.36 9.11
C GLU A 5 13.14 10.06 8.02
N TYR A 6 13.50 10.21 6.74
CA TYR A 6 12.60 9.85 5.64
C TYR A 6 12.25 8.36 5.67
N GLU A 7 13.26 7.51 5.80
CA GLU A 7 13.13 6.06 5.86
C GLU A 7 12.25 5.62 7.04
N ALA A 8 12.45 6.21 8.22
CA ALA A 8 11.65 5.92 9.40
C ALA A 8 10.18 6.31 9.21
N ILE A 9 9.92 7.56 8.81
CA ILE A 9 8.55 8.08 8.65
C ILE A 9 7.79 7.30 7.58
N THR A 10 8.43 7.04 6.44
CA THR A 10 7.77 6.32 5.33
C THR A 10 7.53 4.86 5.66
N LYS A 11 8.44 4.20 6.38
CA LYS A 11 8.23 2.84 6.87
C LYS A 11 7.03 2.78 7.81
N GLU A 12 7.03 3.61 8.85
CA GLU A 12 5.91 3.68 9.82
C GLU A 12 4.59 3.97 9.12
N THR A 13 4.58 4.92 8.17
CA THR A 13 3.37 5.26 7.41
C THR A 13 2.84 4.07 6.59
N LEU A 14 3.71 3.32 5.92
CA LEU A 14 3.29 2.16 5.12
C LEU A 14 2.84 0.99 6.00
N GLU A 15 3.50 0.76 7.14
CA GLU A 15 3.11 -0.26 8.13
C GLU A 15 1.73 0.05 8.73
N SER A 16 1.50 1.28 9.21
CA SER A 16 0.19 1.67 9.74
C SER A 16 -0.91 1.66 8.68
N LEU A 17 -0.58 1.98 7.42
CA LEU A 17 -1.54 1.90 6.33
C LEU A 17 -1.89 0.43 5.98
N ALA A 18 -0.90 -0.47 6.05
CA ALA A 18 -1.13 -1.89 5.85
C ALA A 18 -2.05 -2.46 6.94
N GLU A 19 -1.74 -2.20 8.22
CA GLU A 19 -2.58 -2.58 9.35
C GLU A 19 -4.02 -2.09 9.18
N ARG A 20 -4.20 -0.83 8.77
CA ARG A 20 -5.52 -0.27 8.54
C ARG A 20 -6.27 -0.93 7.40
N PHE A 21 -5.58 -1.34 6.33
CA PHE A 21 -6.23 -2.08 5.25
C PHE A 21 -6.58 -3.50 5.65
N ASP A 22 -5.73 -4.20 6.41
CA ASP A 22 -6.04 -5.53 6.94
C ASP A 22 -7.34 -5.50 7.78
N GLU A 23 -7.47 -4.54 8.71
CA GLU A 23 -8.72 -4.35 9.47
C GLU A 23 -9.95 -4.15 8.57
N ILE A 24 -9.80 -3.36 7.50
CA ILE A 24 -10.90 -3.11 6.56
C ILE A 24 -11.23 -4.38 5.76
N LEU A 25 -10.23 -5.16 5.36
CA LEU A 25 -10.42 -6.39 4.61
C LEU A 25 -11.09 -7.49 5.44
N GLU A 26 -10.82 -7.53 6.75
CA GLU A 26 -11.55 -8.42 7.68
C GLU A 26 -13.06 -8.12 7.72
N ASP A 27 -13.45 -6.85 7.57
CA ASP A 27 -14.85 -6.41 7.58
C ASP A 27 -15.55 -6.57 6.20
N VAL A 28 -14.79 -6.67 5.10
CA VAL A 28 -15.34 -6.72 3.73
C VAL A 28 -15.53 -8.16 3.26
N GLN A 29 -16.78 -8.64 3.30
CA GLN A 29 -17.12 -10.01 2.86
C GLN A 29 -17.40 -10.14 1.35
N ASP A 30 -17.57 -9.02 0.64
CA ASP A 30 -18.01 -8.99 -0.77
C ASP A 30 -16.86 -9.14 -1.79
N ILE A 31 -15.60 -9.21 -1.32
CA ILE A 31 -14.40 -9.31 -2.15
C ILE A 31 -13.53 -10.48 -1.66
N PRO A 32 -13.93 -11.74 -1.93
CA PRO A 32 -13.24 -12.92 -1.40
C PRO A 32 -11.82 -13.09 -1.95
N GLU A 33 -11.50 -12.47 -3.09
CA GLU A 33 -10.14 -12.44 -3.65
C GLU A 33 -9.30 -11.25 -3.16
N ALA A 34 -9.76 -10.51 -2.14
CA ALA A 34 -8.97 -9.42 -1.58
C ALA A 34 -7.73 -9.94 -0.86
N ASP A 35 -6.59 -9.31 -1.11
CA ASP A 35 -5.30 -9.65 -0.52
C ASP A 35 -4.44 -8.40 -0.34
N LEU A 36 -3.65 -8.37 0.73
CA LEU A 36 -2.76 -7.27 1.07
C LEU A 36 -1.34 -7.78 1.30
N ALA A 37 -0.36 -7.09 0.72
CA ALA A 37 1.05 -7.40 0.91
C ALA A 37 1.89 -6.12 1.06
N LEU A 38 2.71 -6.06 2.12
CA LEU A 38 3.73 -5.04 2.31
C LEU A 38 5.12 -5.68 2.24
N SER A 39 5.94 -5.30 1.26
CA SER A 39 7.31 -5.82 1.11
C SER A 39 8.22 -4.77 0.49
N ASP A 40 9.42 -4.60 1.05
CA ASP A 40 10.47 -3.68 0.54
C ASP A 40 9.98 -2.25 0.23
N GLY A 41 9.05 -1.72 1.04
CA GLY A 41 8.48 -0.38 0.85
C GLY A 41 7.42 -0.29 -0.25
N VAL A 42 6.95 -1.43 -0.75
CA VAL A 42 5.83 -1.58 -1.69
C VAL A 42 4.63 -2.19 -0.96
N LEU A 43 3.56 -1.42 -0.84
CA LEU A 43 2.25 -1.88 -0.36
C LEU A 43 1.36 -2.20 -1.57
N THR A 44 0.93 -3.44 -1.67
CA THR A 44 0.10 -3.96 -2.76
C THR A 44 -1.25 -4.38 -2.18
N LEU A 45 -2.33 -3.79 -2.70
CA LEU A 45 -3.71 -4.14 -2.34
C LEU A 45 -4.39 -4.70 -3.57
N HIS A 46 -4.63 -6.01 -3.58
CA HIS A 46 -5.40 -6.70 -4.61
C HIS A 46 -6.86 -6.77 -4.17
N LEU A 47 -7.79 -6.33 -5.03
CA LEU A 47 -9.24 -6.35 -4.74
C LEU A 47 -10.01 -7.18 -5.78
N GLY A 48 -9.37 -8.24 -6.27
CA GLY A 48 -9.90 -9.10 -7.32
C GLY A 48 -9.91 -8.48 -8.72
N PRO A 49 -10.28 -9.25 -9.75
CA PRO A 49 -10.13 -8.86 -11.16
C PRO A 49 -11.06 -7.72 -11.61
N ARG A 50 -12.18 -7.50 -10.90
CA ARG A 50 -13.13 -6.42 -11.24
C ARG A 50 -12.63 -5.03 -10.86
N ILE A 51 -11.93 -4.92 -9.74
CA ILE A 51 -11.42 -3.65 -9.22
C ILE A 51 -9.94 -3.49 -9.60
N GLY A 52 -9.17 -4.57 -9.57
CA GLY A 52 -7.74 -4.59 -9.88
C GLY A 52 -6.86 -4.43 -8.65
N THR A 53 -5.62 -4.01 -8.88
CA THR A 53 -4.58 -3.91 -7.85
C THR A 53 -4.10 -2.47 -7.70
N PHE A 54 -4.13 -1.96 -6.46
CA PHE A 54 -3.49 -0.72 -6.08
C PHE A 54 -2.07 -1.01 -5.61
N VAL A 55 -1.12 -0.16 -5.98
CA VAL A 55 0.29 -0.26 -5.53
C VAL A 55 0.73 1.09 -5.00
N ILE A 56 1.16 1.12 -3.74
CA ILE A 56 1.79 2.28 -3.11
C ILE A 56 3.26 1.95 -2.91
N ASN A 57 4.16 2.73 -3.48
CA ASN A 57 5.59 2.47 -3.42
C ASN A 57 6.35 3.68 -2.86
N LYS A 58 7.19 3.43 -1.85
CA LYS A 58 8.21 4.39 -1.42
C LYS A 58 9.37 4.40 -2.42
N GLN A 59 9.69 5.57 -2.96
CA GLN A 59 10.83 5.77 -3.85
C GLN A 59 11.93 6.59 -3.15
N THR A 60 12.84 5.90 -2.47
CA THR A 60 13.91 6.47 -1.63
C THR A 60 14.81 7.50 -2.34
N PRO A 61 15.33 7.25 -3.56
CA PRO A 61 16.23 8.20 -4.22
C PRO A 61 15.61 9.58 -4.44
N ASN A 62 14.31 9.62 -4.74
CA ASN A 62 13.58 10.86 -5.04
C ASN A 62 12.79 11.37 -3.83
N ARG A 63 12.78 10.64 -2.71
CA ARG A 63 11.96 10.90 -1.53
C ARG A 63 10.47 11.09 -1.84
N GLN A 64 9.96 10.23 -2.72
CA GLN A 64 8.57 10.28 -3.19
C GLN A 64 7.80 9.04 -2.75
N ILE A 65 6.47 9.16 -2.72
CA ILE A 65 5.57 8.02 -2.67
C ILE A 65 4.77 8.04 -3.97
N TRP A 66 4.71 6.89 -4.64
CA TRP A 66 3.91 6.71 -5.84
C TRP A 66 2.68 5.87 -5.53
N LEU A 67 1.58 6.21 -6.20
CA LEU A 67 0.34 5.43 -6.19
C LEU A 67 0.02 5.02 -7.63
N SER A 68 0.01 3.72 -7.87
CA SER A 68 -0.59 3.12 -9.05
C SER A 68 -2.01 2.69 -8.70
N SER A 69 -2.98 3.09 -9.52
CA SER A 69 -4.39 2.84 -9.28
C SER A 69 -5.00 2.12 -10.48
N PRO A 70 -5.75 1.03 -10.27
CA PRO A 70 -6.40 0.29 -11.35
C PRO A 70 -7.65 1.02 -11.88
N VAL A 71 -8.18 2.00 -11.14
CA VAL A 71 -9.40 2.75 -11.48
C VAL A 71 -9.15 4.03 -12.27
N ARG A 72 -7.97 4.20 -12.89
CA ARG A 72 -7.68 5.32 -13.82
C ARG A 72 -6.77 4.94 -15.00
N SER A 73 -7.40 4.64 -16.13
CA SER A 73 -7.22 5.20 -17.49
C SER A 73 -8.35 4.67 -18.36
#